data_AF-A0A931JV40-F1
#
_entry.id   AF-A0A931JV40-F1
#
_cell.length_a   1.000
_cell.length_b   1.000
_cell.length_c   1.000
_cell.angle_alpha   90.00
_cell.angle_beta   90.00
_cell.angle_gamma   90.00
#
_symmetry.space_group_name_H-M   'P 1'
#
loop_
_entity.id
_entity.type
_entity.pdbx_description
1 polymer ?
#
loop_
_entity_poly.entity_id
_entity_poly.type
_entity_poly.pdbx_seq_one_letter_code
_entity_poly.pdbx_strand_id
1 'polypeptide(L)'
;MIEPSSDRARRLAGLSQRLRMMHAQLADQPADMRTEQLRDAVQREISILAPQERDGFLMELMEQFPVWNAGGAPATPAPARAAAISTDPRALAEKLVEACKGLSEGERGAIIARLGEAGLAPKPAPQTKPTYVGEPIAAPPAAAAAPVSASAAAGELRKAIGVMPEVPLDQGRVLEMAAILAEFTLRLEPWACTYWKDIAPDAKSTVFQTLNKDLAKYATGDEKVTKAQLANNVYNLRSLVSLLMKGVVEAGKQFARDHLQRFSVEEIKRAAGPGSLVTSEDVKCWRQYVKLMEGYDAAAVEKRLKQLLAKDVDAGLGQVIRK
;
A
#
# COMPACT_ATOMS: atom_id res chain seq x y z
N MET A 1 -3.22 44.90 -29.20
CA MET A 1 -4.29 44.01 -28.74
C MET A 1 -4.18 42.75 -29.59
N ILE A 2 -3.38 41.80 -29.13
CA ILE A 2 -3.16 40.50 -29.79
C ILE A 2 -4.11 39.54 -29.09
N GLU A 3 -4.78 38.65 -29.80
CA GLU A 3 -5.65 37.61 -29.24
C GLU A 3 -4.78 36.41 -28.78
N PRO A 4 -4.42 36.27 -27.48
CA PRO A 4 -3.77 35.06 -26.96
C PRO A 4 -4.72 33.86 -26.85
N SER A 5 -5.99 33.98 -27.27
CA SER A 5 -6.99 32.93 -27.11
C SER A 5 -6.82 31.77 -28.09
N SER A 6 -6.21 31.96 -29.27
CA SER A 6 -6.22 30.92 -30.32
C SER A 6 -5.35 29.71 -30.00
N ASP A 7 -4.13 29.91 -29.50
CA ASP A 7 -3.20 28.81 -29.21
C ASP A 7 -3.58 28.06 -27.94
N ARG A 8 -4.06 28.79 -26.92
CA ARG A 8 -4.62 28.20 -25.71
C ARG A 8 -5.85 27.35 -26.02
N ALA A 9 -6.80 27.87 -26.80
CA ALA A 9 -8.00 27.13 -27.20
C ALA A 9 -7.67 25.88 -28.03
N ARG A 10 -6.69 25.95 -28.94
CA ARG A 10 -6.23 24.76 -29.70
C ARG A 10 -5.63 23.68 -28.80
N ARG A 11 -4.79 24.07 -27.83
CA ARG A 11 -4.21 23.13 -26.85
C ARG A 11 -5.28 22.50 -25.98
N LEU A 12 -6.23 23.29 -25.50
CA LEU A 12 -7.36 22.83 -24.70
C LEU A 12 -8.22 21.81 -25.47
N ALA A 13 -8.60 22.14 -26.71
CA ALA A 13 -9.35 21.25 -27.58
C ALA A 13 -8.58 19.94 -27.86
N GLY A 14 -7.27 20.04 -28.17
CA GLY A 14 -6.41 18.89 -28.42
C GLY A 14 -6.27 17.96 -27.20
N LEU A 15 -6.09 18.52 -26.01
CA LEU A 15 -6.04 17.75 -24.77
C LEU A 15 -7.39 17.11 -24.45
N SER A 16 -8.49 17.85 -24.57
CA SER A 16 -9.83 17.31 -24.30
C SER A 16 -10.15 16.10 -25.19
N GLN A 17 -9.81 16.18 -26.49
CA GLN A 17 -9.99 15.07 -27.43
C GLN A 17 -9.09 13.88 -27.09
N ARG A 18 -7.83 14.13 -26.71
CA ARG A 18 -6.90 13.07 -26.28
C ARG A 18 -7.38 12.36 -25.02
N LEU A 19 -7.88 13.10 -24.03
CA LEU A 19 -8.44 12.51 -22.80
C LEU A 19 -9.66 11.65 -23.09
N ARG A 20 -10.53 12.06 -24.01
CA ARG A 20 -11.68 11.23 -24.45
C ARG A 20 -11.23 9.92 -25.10
N MET A 21 -10.25 9.98 -26.02
CA MET A 21 -9.69 8.78 -26.65
C MET A 21 -9.03 7.86 -25.63
N MET A 22 -8.24 8.42 -24.71
CA MET A 22 -7.57 7.68 -23.65
C MET A 22 -8.57 7.02 -22.70
N HIS A 23 -9.63 7.74 -22.30
CA HIS A 23 -10.70 7.17 -21.48
C HIS A 23 -11.41 6.00 -22.17
N ALA A 24 -11.61 6.07 -23.49
CA ALA A 24 -12.17 4.96 -24.27
C ALA A 24 -11.21 3.76 -24.38
N GLN A 25 -9.91 4.00 -24.63
CA GLN A 25 -8.90 2.94 -24.71
C GLN A 25 -8.65 2.25 -23.36
N LEU A 26 -8.81 2.98 -22.27
CA LEU A 26 -8.60 2.48 -20.93
C LEU A 26 -9.85 1.85 -20.32
N ALA A 27 -10.95 1.66 -21.06
CA ALA A 27 -12.22 1.17 -20.52
C ALA A 27 -12.08 -0.18 -19.78
N ASP A 28 -11.21 -1.07 -20.25
CA ASP A 28 -10.99 -2.41 -19.68
C ASP A 28 -9.91 -2.45 -18.57
N GLN A 29 -9.29 -1.31 -18.26
CA GLN A 29 -8.18 -1.24 -17.31
C GLN A 29 -8.66 -0.98 -15.87
N PRO A 30 -7.92 -1.45 -14.83
CA PRO A 30 -8.24 -1.17 -13.44
C PRO A 30 -8.32 0.34 -13.14
N ALA A 31 -9.25 0.75 -12.27
CA ALA A 31 -9.54 2.16 -11.98
C ALA A 31 -8.31 2.99 -11.56
N ASP A 32 -7.40 2.40 -10.80
CA ASP A 32 -6.17 3.06 -10.35
C ASP A 32 -5.27 3.42 -11.54
N MET A 33 -5.06 2.47 -12.45
CA MET A 33 -4.25 2.68 -13.66
C MET A 33 -4.90 3.70 -14.60
N ARG A 34 -6.23 3.69 -14.73
CA ARG A 34 -6.95 4.71 -15.53
C ARG A 34 -6.72 6.12 -14.99
N THR A 35 -6.80 6.27 -13.67
CA THR A 35 -6.63 7.56 -12.98
C THR A 35 -5.19 8.06 -13.11
N GLU A 36 -4.21 7.17 -12.95
CA GLU A 36 -2.79 7.50 -13.07
C GLU A 36 -2.45 7.98 -14.49
N GLN A 37 -2.89 7.26 -15.52
CA GLN A 37 -2.59 7.64 -16.91
C GLN A 37 -3.27 8.95 -17.34
N LEU A 38 -4.53 9.18 -16.92
CA LEU A 38 -5.20 10.44 -17.20
C LEU A 38 -4.52 11.60 -16.49
N ARG A 39 -4.09 11.40 -15.23
CA ARG A 39 -3.33 12.40 -14.47
C ARG A 39 -2.02 12.75 -15.16
N ASP A 40 -1.25 11.75 -15.58
CA ASP A 40 0.04 11.95 -16.26
C ASP A 40 -0.11 12.70 -17.58
N ALA A 41 -1.17 12.41 -18.34
CA ALA A 41 -1.47 13.10 -19.59
C ALA A 41 -1.78 14.59 -19.35
N VAL A 42 -2.57 14.91 -18.34
CA VAL A 42 -2.88 16.29 -17.93
C VAL A 42 -1.63 17.00 -17.40
N GLN A 43 -0.87 16.34 -16.52
CA GLN A 43 0.35 16.89 -15.92
C GLN A 43 1.40 17.24 -16.97
N ARG A 44 1.54 16.42 -18.02
CA ARG A 44 2.50 16.64 -19.12
C ARG A 44 2.15 17.87 -19.95
N GLU A 45 0.88 18.17 -20.17
CA GLU A 45 0.48 19.39 -20.89
C GLU A 45 0.59 20.63 -20.00
N ILE A 46 0.23 20.52 -18.71
CA ILE A 46 0.29 21.62 -17.75
C ILE A 46 1.74 22.06 -17.46
N SER A 47 2.70 21.14 -17.51
CA SER A 47 4.11 21.45 -17.25
C SER A 47 4.73 22.37 -18.30
N ILE A 48 4.15 22.41 -19.51
CA ILE A 48 4.58 23.30 -20.62
C ILE A 48 4.03 24.72 -20.42
N LEU A 49 2.94 24.89 -19.67
CA LEU A 49 2.32 26.18 -19.42
C LEU A 49 3.04 26.96 -18.31
N ALA A 50 3.04 28.29 -18.44
CA ALA A 50 3.55 29.17 -17.39
C ALA A 50 2.72 29.00 -16.10
N PRO A 51 3.34 29.07 -14.90
CA PRO A 51 2.65 28.79 -13.64
C PRO A 51 1.32 29.54 -13.44
N GLN A 52 1.28 30.81 -13.84
CA GLN A 52 0.10 31.67 -13.71
C GLN A 52 -1.06 31.32 -14.66
N GLU A 53 -0.83 30.53 -15.71
CA GLU A 53 -1.86 30.15 -16.69
C GLU A 53 -2.52 28.80 -16.36
N ARG A 54 -1.93 28.03 -15.44
CA ARG A 54 -2.33 26.64 -15.16
C ARG A 54 -3.73 26.53 -14.60
N ASP A 55 -4.07 27.38 -13.63
CA ASP A 55 -5.37 27.35 -12.96
C ASP A 55 -6.49 27.69 -13.93
N GLY A 56 -6.31 28.74 -14.75
CA GLY A 56 -7.27 29.10 -15.78
C GLY A 56 -7.43 28.01 -16.85
N PHE A 57 -6.34 27.38 -17.27
CA PHE A 57 -6.39 26.29 -18.25
C PHE A 57 -7.12 25.06 -17.70
N LEU A 58 -6.93 24.72 -16.42
CA LEU A 58 -7.62 23.64 -15.74
C LEU A 58 -9.12 23.90 -15.61
N MET A 59 -9.52 25.11 -15.24
CA MET A 59 -10.94 25.49 -15.17
C MET A 59 -11.63 25.36 -16.53
N GLU A 60 -11.01 25.86 -17.60
CA GLU A 60 -11.54 25.72 -18.96
C GLU A 60 -11.58 24.24 -19.41
N LEU A 61 -10.63 23.42 -18.97
CA LEU A 61 -10.60 21.98 -19.31
C LEU A 61 -11.76 21.25 -18.62
N MET A 62 -12.04 21.60 -17.36
CA MET A 62 -13.20 21.08 -16.61
C MET A 62 -14.53 21.49 -17.23
N GLU A 63 -14.62 22.68 -17.82
CA GLU A 63 -15.81 23.11 -18.56
C GLU A 63 -16.00 22.32 -19.85
N GLN A 64 -14.92 21.86 -20.51
CA GLN A 64 -14.98 21.08 -21.75
C GLN A 64 -14.96 19.55 -21.54
N PHE A 65 -14.69 19.08 -20.33
CA PHE A 65 -14.58 17.66 -20.00
C PHE A 65 -15.21 17.37 -18.63
N PRO A 66 -16.20 16.46 -18.51
CA PRO A 66 -16.76 15.58 -19.53
C PRO A 66 -18.11 16.10 -20.05
N VAL A 67 -18.13 17.17 -20.85
CA VAL A 67 -19.34 17.47 -21.62
C VAL A 67 -19.37 16.53 -22.82
N TRP A 68 -20.18 15.47 -22.72
CA TRP A 68 -20.70 14.77 -23.89
C TRP A 68 -21.60 15.75 -24.65
N ASN A 69 -21.00 16.67 -25.41
CA ASN A 69 -21.71 17.34 -26.49
C ASN A 69 -21.96 16.29 -27.57
N ALA A 70 -23.06 15.54 -27.40
CA ALA A 70 -23.62 14.58 -28.33
C ALA A 70 -24.14 15.31 -29.59
N GLY A 71 -23.23 15.85 -30.38
CA GLY A 71 -23.52 16.46 -31.67
C GLY A 71 -23.31 15.45 -32.80
N GLY A 72 -24.23 14.50 -32.96
CA GLY A 72 -24.16 13.49 -34.02
C GLY A 72 -25.21 12.36 -34.01
N ALA A 73 -26.52 12.71 -33.94
CA ALA A 73 -27.76 11.97 -34.33
C ALA A 73 -28.08 10.56 -33.73
N PRO A 74 -29.36 10.08 -33.64
CA PRO A 74 -30.67 10.63 -34.04
C PRO A 74 -31.68 10.79 -32.88
N ALA A 75 -32.84 11.39 -33.21
CA ALA A 75 -34.16 11.34 -32.55
C ALA A 75 -34.20 11.39 -31.00
N THR A 76 -34.56 12.57 -30.50
CA THR A 76 -35.04 12.82 -29.15
C THR A 76 -36.20 11.87 -28.79
N PRO A 77 -36.09 11.00 -27.77
CA PRO A 77 -37.28 10.55 -27.07
C PRO A 77 -37.76 11.73 -26.22
N ALA A 78 -39.05 12.04 -26.36
CA ALA A 78 -39.74 13.05 -25.57
C ALA A 78 -39.36 12.98 -24.08
N PRO A 79 -39.24 14.13 -23.38
CA PRO A 79 -38.89 14.14 -21.97
C PRO A 79 -39.88 13.26 -21.20
N ALA A 80 -39.37 12.16 -20.65
CA ALA A 80 -40.13 11.29 -19.77
C ALA A 80 -40.66 12.15 -18.63
N ARG A 81 -41.97 12.36 -18.66
CA ARG A 81 -42.78 12.97 -17.62
C ARG A 81 -42.24 12.49 -16.28
N ALA A 82 -41.64 13.39 -15.50
CA ALA A 82 -41.04 13.07 -14.21
C ALA A 82 -42.10 12.33 -13.37
N ALA A 83 -41.91 11.02 -13.22
CA ALA A 83 -42.79 10.20 -12.41
C ALA A 83 -42.75 10.79 -10.99
N ALA A 84 -43.93 11.07 -10.44
CA ALA A 84 -44.05 11.61 -9.10
C ALA A 84 -43.17 10.79 -8.15
N ILE A 85 -42.19 11.46 -7.54
CA ILE A 85 -41.30 10.85 -6.56
C ILE A 85 -42.21 10.43 -5.41
N SER A 86 -42.39 9.11 -5.24
CA SER A 86 -43.12 8.58 -4.10
C SER A 86 -42.43 9.06 -2.83
N THR A 87 -43.16 9.79 -2.00
CA THR A 87 -42.71 10.23 -0.68
C THR A 87 -42.83 9.13 0.38
N ASP A 88 -43.28 7.94 0.01
CA ASP A 88 -43.32 6.79 0.92
C ASP A 88 -41.91 6.20 1.13
N PRO A 89 -41.36 6.25 2.36
CA PRO A 89 -40.02 5.73 2.67
C PRO A 89 -39.84 4.25 2.32
N ARG A 90 -40.92 3.45 2.42
CA ARG A 90 -40.85 2.02 2.14
C ARG A 90 -40.66 1.74 0.65
N ALA A 91 -41.42 2.43 -0.19
CA ALA A 91 -41.27 2.34 -1.64
C ALA A 91 -39.89 2.81 -2.12
N LEU A 92 -39.28 3.79 -1.44
CA LEU A 92 -37.91 4.23 -1.74
C LEU A 92 -36.86 3.20 -1.33
N ALA A 93 -37.03 2.54 -0.17
CA ALA A 93 -36.14 1.47 0.26
C ALA A 93 -36.17 0.27 -0.72
N GLU A 94 -37.36 -0.12 -1.18
CA GLU A 94 -37.51 -1.21 -2.16
C GLU A 94 -36.85 -0.86 -3.52
N LYS A 95 -37.02 0.38 -3.99
CA LYS A 95 -36.32 0.85 -5.21
C LYS A 95 -34.80 0.87 -5.04
N LEU A 96 -34.30 1.24 -3.86
CA LEU A 96 -32.87 1.21 -3.56
C LEU A 96 -32.32 -0.22 -3.55
N VAL A 97 -33.06 -1.17 -2.98
CA VAL A 97 -32.71 -2.60 -3.02
C VAL A 97 -32.63 -3.11 -4.47
N GLU A 98 -33.59 -2.75 -5.31
CA GLU A 98 -33.60 -3.15 -6.72
C GLU A 98 -32.43 -2.54 -7.50
N ALA A 99 -32.15 -1.24 -7.29
CA ALA A 99 -31.02 -0.55 -7.91
C ALA A 99 -29.67 -1.13 -7.48
N CYS A 100 -29.56 -1.66 -6.25
CA CYS A 100 -28.33 -2.24 -5.74
C CYS A 100 -27.97 -3.61 -6.34
N LYS A 101 -28.90 -4.33 -7.02
CA LYS A 101 -28.64 -5.69 -7.53
C LYS A 101 -27.49 -5.78 -8.53
N GLY A 102 -27.22 -4.71 -9.28
CA GLY A 102 -26.15 -4.65 -10.29
C GLY A 102 -24.84 -4.00 -9.85
N LEU A 103 -24.75 -3.51 -8.62
CA LEU A 103 -23.57 -2.76 -8.15
C LEU A 103 -22.44 -3.69 -7.67
N SER A 104 -21.21 -3.25 -7.94
CA SER A 104 -19.98 -3.86 -7.42
C SER A 104 -19.87 -3.72 -5.89
N GLU A 105 -19.01 -4.52 -5.24
CA GLU A 105 -18.80 -4.45 -3.78
C GLU A 105 -18.33 -3.06 -3.32
N GLY A 106 -17.49 -2.39 -4.11
CA GLY A 106 -17.01 -1.04 -3.80
C GLY A 106 -18.13 0.01 -3.81
N GLU A 107 -19.00 -0.05 -4.81
CA GLU A 107 -20.15 0.87 -4.93
C GLU A 107 -21.19 0.62 -3.83
N ARG A 108 -21.46 -0.64 -3.51
CA ARG A 108 -22.31 -1.02 -2.36
C ARG A 108 -21.72 -0.48 -1.05
N GLY A 109 -20.41 -0.59 -0.85
CA GLY A 109 -19.71 -0.02 0.30
C GLY A 109 -19.89 1.49 0.43
N ALA A 110 -19.78 2.23 -0.68
CA ALA A 110 -19.98 3.68 -0.71
C ALA A 110 -21.43 4.08 -0.36
N ILE A 111 -22.42 3.33 -0.86
CA ILE A 111 -23.84 3.55 -0.54
C ILE A 111 -24.11 3.27 0.94
N ILE A 112 -23.57 2.19 1.50
CA ILE A 112 -23.69 1.87 2.93
C ILE A 112 -23.08 2.97 3.79
N ALA A 113 -21.92 3.52 3.41
CA ALA A 113 -21.29 4.63 4.11
C ALA A 113 -22.20 5.88 4.12
N ARG A 114 -22.77 6.26 2.97
CA ARG A 114 -23.71 7.39 2.84
C ARG A 114 -25.00 7.17 3.63
N LEU A 115 -25.57 5.96 3.60
CA LEU A 115 -26.73 5.61 4.42
C LEU A 115 -26.39 5.63 5.92
N GLY A 116 -25.15 5.28 6.28
CA GLY A 116 -24.61 5.37 7.63
C GLY A 116 -24.49 6.82 8.13
N GLU A 117 -24.09 7.77 7.28
CA GLU A 117 -24.07 9.21 7.61
C GLU A 117 -25.48 9.74 7.95
N ALA A 118 -26.51 9.18 7.31
CA ALA A 118 -27.90 9.50 7.59
C ALA A 118 -28.51 8.69 8.77
N GLY A 119 -27.74 7.80 9.41
CA GLY A 119 -28.21 6.94 10.49
C GLY A 119 -29.16 5.82 10.05
N LEU A 120 -29.26 5.53 8.75
CA LEU A 120 -30.15 4.52 8.17
C LEU A 120 -29.47 3.15 7.99
N ALA A 121 -28.15 3.09 8.12
CA ALA A 121 -27.40 1.85 8.16
C ALA A 121 -26.73 1.71 9.54
N PRO A 122 -26.57 0.48 10.07
CA PRO A 122 -25.76 0.25 11.25
C PRO A 122 -24.38 0.84 10.98
N LYS A 123 -23.95 1.79 11.82
CA LYS A 123 -22.60 2.35 11.77
C LYS A 123 -21.67 1.14 11.75
N PRO A 124 -20.90 0.91 10.66
CA PRO A 124 -20.04 -0.26 10.59
C PRO A 124 -19.23 -0.26 11.87
N ALA A 125 -19.36 -1.34 12.67
CA ALA A 125 -18.63 -1.51 13.92
C ALA A 125 -17.21 -1.04 13.62
N PRO A 126 -16.67 -0.08 14.38
CA PRO A 126 -15.52 0.73 13.98
C PRO A 126 -14.56 -0.21 13.31
N GLN A 127 -14.46 -0.11 11.98
CA GLN A 127 -13.42 -0.78 11.25
C GLN A 127 -12.21 -0.15 11.90
N THR A 128 -11.60 -0.90 12.82
CA THR A 128 -10.26 -0.64 13.26
C THR A 128 -9.55 -0.51 11.92
N LYS A 129 -9.23 0.74 11.54
CA LYS A 129 -8.17 0.96 10.57
C LYS A 129 -7.14 -0.09 10.95
N PRO A 130 -6.66 -0.95 10.04
CA PRO A 130 -5.46 -1.71 10.30
C PRO A 130 -4.38 -0.67 10.46
N THR A 131 -4.38 -0.09 11.66
CA THR A 131 -3.37 0.74 12.19
C THR A 131 -2.37 -0.34 12.42
N TYR A 132 -1.47 -0.48 11.45
CA TYR A 132 -0.22 -1.21 11.61
C TYR A 132 0.63 -0.45 12.63
N VAL A 133 0.04 -0.03 13.76
CA VAL A 133 0.75 0.08 15.02
C VAL A 133 1.15 -1.36 15.22
N GLY A 134 2.45 -1.62 15.14
CA GLY A 134 3.01 -2.91 15.49
C GLY A 134 2.74 -3.16 16.96
N GLU A 135 1.51 -3.53 17.29
CA GLU A 135 1.23 -4.26 18.50
C GLU A 135 2.09 -5.52 18.37
N PRO A 136 3.09 -5.70 19.25
CA PRO A 136 4.00 -6.82 19.14
C PRO A 136 3.14 -8.07 19.19
N ILE A 137 3.06 -8.79 18.07
CA ILE A 137 2.30 -10.04 18.03
C ILE A 137 2.86 -10.89 19.16
N ALA A 138 2.04 -11.18 20.17
CA ALA A 138 2.53 -11.93 21.31
C ALA A 138 3.03 -13.30 20.81
N ALA A 139 4.21 -13.72 21.26
CA ALA A 139 4.68 -15.07 21.03
C ALA A 139 3.59 -16.04 21.52
N PRO A 140 3.31 -17.12 20.78
CA PRO A 140 2.35 -18.11 21.23
C PRO A 140 2.77 -18.63 22.62
N PRO A 141 1.84 -18.75 23.58
CA PRO A 141 2.17 -19.23 24.92
C PRO A 141 2.76 -20.65 24.82
N ALA A 142 3.85 -20.88 25.55
CA ALA A 142 4.50 -22.18 25.68
C ALA A 142 3.63 -23.13 26.52
N ALA A 143 2.53 -23.61 25.93
CA ALA A 143 1.66 -24.60 26.56
C ALA A 143 2.24 -26.02 26.41
N ALA A 144 2.19 -26.80 27.48
CA ALA A 144 2.70 -28.17 27.55
C ALA A 144 2.03 -29.09 26.50
N ALA A 145 2.85 -29.98 25.92
CA ALA A 145 2.59 -30.77 24.72
C ALA A 145 1.62 -31.95 24.91
N ALA A 146 0.41 -31.70 25.40
CA ALA A 146 -0.65 -32.70 25.26
C ALA A 146 -1.04 -32.83 23.78
N PRO A 147 -1.26 -34.04 23.25
CA PRO A 147 -1.75 -34.23 21.89
C PRO A 147 -3.07 -33.49 21.72
N VAL A 148 -3.08 -32.51 20.82
CA VAL A 148 -4.27 -31.72 20.51
C VAL A 148 -5.27 -32.66 19.82
N SER A 149 -6.48 -32.77 20.36
CA SER A 149 -7.52 -33.55 19.71
C SER A 149 -7.83 -32.96 18.33
N ALA A 150 -8.16 -33.80 17.35
CA ALA A 150 -8.51 -33.33 16.00
C ALA A 150 -9.66 -32.30 16.02
N SER A 151 -10.59 -32.45 16.97
CA SER A 151 -11.69 -31.49 17.21
C SER A 151 -11.18 -30.12 17.66
N ALA A 152 -10.22 -30.07 18.59
CA ALA A 152 -9.64 -28.81 19.05
C ALA A 152 -8.83 -28.12 17.93
N ALA A 153 -8.04 -28.86 17.15
CA ALA A 153 -7.30 -28.34 16.01
C ALA A 153 -8.25 -27.78 14.92
N ALA A 154 -9.37 -28.47 14.64
CA ALA A 154 -10.39 -27.98 13.73
C ALA A 154 -11.05 -26.69 14.26
N GLY A 155 -11.29 -26.58 15.59
CA GLY A 155 -11.80 -25.37 16.22
C GLY A 155 -10.84 -24.17 16.09
N GLU A 156 -9.55 -24.38 16.33
CA GLU A 156 -8.50 -23.37 16.13
C GLU A 156 -8.44 -22.92 14.68
N LEU A 157 -8.49 -23.87 13.73
CA LEU A 157 -8.47 -23.58 12.30
C LEU A 157 -9.70 -22.74 11.91
N ARG A 158 -10.92 -23.16 12.28
CA ARG A 158 -12.16 -22.40 12.01
C ARG A 158 -12.07 -20.96 12.50
N LYS A 159 -11.59 -20.76 13.73
CA LYS A 159 -11.37 -19.44 14.31
C LYS A 159 -10.39 -18.61 13.47
N ALA A 160 -9.29 -19.22 13.02
CA ALA A 160 -8.26 -18.54 12.23
C ALA A 160 -8.77 -18.12 10.84
N ILE A 161 -9.61 -18.93 10.19
CA ILE A 161 -10.15 -18.64 8.83
C ILE A 161 -11.53 -17.96 8.84
N GLY A 162 -12.09 -17.66 10.02
CA GLY A 162 -13.39 -16.99 10.15
C GLY A 162 -14.59 -17.87 9.77
N VAL A 163 -14.46 -19.19 9.82
CA VAL A 163 -15.56 -20.14 9.53
C VAL A 163 -16.39 -20.36 10.79
N MET A 164 -17.72 -20.29 10.65
CA MET A 164 -18.66 -20.53 11.77
C MET A 164 -18.51 -21.96 12.33
N PRO A 165 -18.67 -22.17 13.65
CA PRO A 165 -18.43 -23.46 14.29
C PRO A 165 -19.33 -24.59 13.76
N GLU A 166 -20.54 -24.25 13.30
CA GLU A 166 -21.55 -25.20 12.78
C GLU A 166 -21.23 -25.72 11.36
N VAL A 167 -20.32 -25.05 10.63
CA VAL A 167 -20.02 -25.43 9.26
C VAL A 167 -19.05 -26.62 9.27
N PRO A 168 -19.40 -27.76 8.64
CA PRO A 168 -18.50 -28.90 8.53
C PRO A 168 -17.29 -28.52 7.67
N LEU A 169 -16.09 -28.90 8.13
CA LEU A 169 -14.86 -28.75 7.35
C LEU A 169 -14.67 -29.98 6.49
N ASP A 170 -14.53 -29.78 5.18
CA ASP A 170 -14.13 -30.84 4.25
C ASP A 170 -12.64 -31.16 4.46
N GLN A 171 -12.33 -32.41 4.80
CA GLN A 171 -10.96 -32.83 5.14
C GLN A 171 -10.01 -32.75 3.94
N GLY A 172 -10.50 -33.09 2.74
CA GLY A 172 -9.70 -33.04 1.52
C GLY A 172 -9.26 -31.61 1.19
N ARG A 173 -10.21 -30.67 1.25
CA ARG A 173 -9.93 -29.24 1.03
C ARG A 173 -9.02 -28.64 2.11
N VAL A 174 -9.14 -29.08 3.36
CA VAL A 174 -8.23 -28.64 4.43
C VAL A 174 -6.81 -29.13 4.18
N LEU A 175 -6.62 -30.36 3.70
CA LEU A 175 -5.31 -30.88 3.32
C LEU A 175 -4.72 -30.16 2.11
N GLU A 176 -5.54 -29.87 1.09
CA GLU A 176 -5.11 -29.08 -0.07
C GLU A 176 -4.68 -27.66 0.35
N MET A 177 -5.47 -27.00 1.20
CA MET A 177 -5.12 -25.68 1.75
C MET A 177 -3.82 -25.75 2.57
N ALA A 178 -3.65 -26.78 3.41
CA ALA A 178 -2.44 -26.97 4.19
C ALA A 178 -1.21 -27.18 3.30
N ALA A 179 -1.34 -27.92 2.20
CA ALA A 179 -0.27 -28.13 1.23
C ALA A 179 0.16 -26.82 0.55
N ILE A 180 -0.80 -25.97 0.14
CA ILE A 180 -0.52 -24.66 -0.46
C ILE A 180 0.20 -23.73 0.55
N LEU A 181 -0.28 -23.69 1.79
CA LEU A 181 0.33 -22.87 2.84
C LEU A 181 1.74 -23.37 3.21
N ALA A 182 1.94 -24.69 3.24
CA ALA A 182 3.26 -25.29 3.45
C ALA A 182 4.21 -24.91 2.32
N GLU A 183 3.81 -25.06 1.06
CA GLU A 183 4.62 -24.67 -0.09
C GLU A 183 5.02 -23.18 -0.05
N PHE A 184 4.04 -22.30 0.21
CA PHE A 184 4.29 -20.87 0.37
C PHE A 184 5.34 -20.59 1.45
N THR A 185 5.18 -21.19 2.62
CA THR A 185 6.08 -20.97 3.76
C THR A 185 7.49 -21.50 3.47
N LEU A 186 7.59 -22.67 2.83
CA LEU A 186 8.85 -23.31 2.47
C LEU A 186 9.63 -22.57 1.37
N ARG A 187 8.94 -21.84 0.49
CA ARG A 187 9.60 -20.95 -0.49
C ARG A 187 9.98 -19.61 0.11
N LEU A 188 9.19 -19.11 1.05
CA LEU A 188 9.43 -17.81 1.70
C LEU A 188 10.62 -17.86 2.67
N GLU A 189 10.78 -18.95 3.43
CA GLU A 189 11.83 -19.06 4.46
C GLU A 189 13.25 -18.87 3.89
N PRO A 190 13.69 -19.60 2.85
CA PRO A 190 15.06 -19.46 2.35
C PRO A 190 15.32 -18.08 1.75
N TRP A 191 14.32 -17.51 1.07
CA TRP A 191 14.42 -16.16 0.51
C TRP A 191 14.60 -15.12 1.62
N ALA A 192 13.73 -15.13 2.64
CA ALA A 192 13.77 -14.14 3.71
C ALA A 192 15.08 -14.24 4.52
N CYS A 193 15.51 -15.46 4.84
CA CYS A 193 16.76 -15.70 5.59
C CYS A 193 18.01 -15.31 4.78
N THR A 194 18.04 -15.59 3.47
CA THR A 194 19.16 -15.21 2.60
C THR A 194 19.23 -13.69 2.45
N TYR A 195 18.09 -13.05 2.14
CA TYR A 195 18.00 -11.60 2.04
C TYR A 195 18.43 -10.91 3.34
N TRP A 196 18.03 -11.44 4.49
CA TRP A 196 18.45 -10.93 5.79
C TRP A 196 19.97 -11.02 5.98
N LYS A 197 20.56 -12.18 5.67
CA LYS A 197 22.01 -12.41 5.78
C LYS A 197 22.81 -11.47 4.88
N ASP A 198 22.30 -11.16 3.69
CA ASP A 198 22.97 -10.27 2.74
C ASP A 198 22.94 -8.80 3.19
N ILE A 199 21.88 -8.38 3.88
CA ILE A 199 21.71 -7.00 4.36
C ILE A 199 22.43 -6.78 5.69
N ALA A 200 22.45 -7.80 6.55
CA ALA A 200 22.96 -7.71 7.90
C ALA A 200 23.90 -8.90 8.22
N PRO A 201 25.07 -9.00 7.55
CA PRO A 201 26.00 -10.11 7.77
C PRO A 201 26.52 -10.18 9.21
N ASP A 202 26.56 -9.04 9.91
CA ASP A 202 27.02 -8.91 11.29
C ASP A 202 25.87 -8.87 12.32
N ALA A 203 24.64 -9.22 11.91
CA ALA A 203 23.48 -9.23 12.80
C ALA A 203 23.66 -10.21 13.96
N LYS A 204 23.23 -9.82 15.15
CA LYS A 204 23.28 -10.70 16.33
C LYS A 204 22.10 -11.68 16.35
N SER A 205 20.97 -11.27 15.79
CA SER A 205 19.74 -12.05 15.75
C SER A 205 19.67 -12.82 14.43
N THR A 206 19.82 -14.14 14.53
CA THR A 206 19.74 -15.04 13.37
C THR A 206 18.43 -15.81 13.37
N VAL A 207 17.78 -15.85 12.21
CA VAL A 207 16.65 -16.74 11.95
C VAL A 207 17.17 -17.90 11.11
N PHE A 208 17.00 -19.12 11.59
CA PHE A 208 17.52 -20.33 10.96
C PHE A 208 16.48 -20.96 10.03
N GLN A 209 16.94 -21.42 8.86
CA GLN A 209 16.11 -22.16 7.91
C GLN A 209 15.88 -23.59 8.42
N THR A 210 14.76 -23.79 9.12
CA THR A 210 14.45 -25.04 9.83
C THR A 210 13.09 -25.61 9.47
N LEU A 211 12.19 -24.81 8.89
CA LEU A 211 10.79 -25.20 8.69
C LEU A 211 10.63 -26.42 7.78
N ASN A 212 11.45 -26.58 6.75
CA ASN A 212 11.37 -27.78 5.90
C ASN A 212 11.57 -29.08 6.71
N LYS A 213 12.64 -29.11 7.51
CA LYS A 213 12.96 -30.28 8.33
C LYS A 213 11.93 -30.49 9.44
N ASP A 214 11.50 -29.40 10.08
CA ASP A 214 10.58 -29.47 11.21
C ASP A 214 9.15 -29.83 10.79
N LEU A 215 8.66 -29.30 9.66
CA LEU A 215 7.36 -29.69 9.10
C LEU A 215 7.32 -31.16 8.71
N ALA A 216 8.36 -31.66 8.03
CA ALA A 216 8.43 -33.07 7.66
C ALA A 216 8.40 -33.98 8.89
N LYS A 217 9.25 -33.69 9.89
CA LYS A 217 9.31 -34.45 11.14
C LYS A 217 7.99 -34.40 11.92
N TYR A 218 7.41 -33.21 12.05
CA TYR A 218 6.14 -33.01 12.72
C TYR A 218 5.01 -33.80 12.05
N ALA A 219 4.94 -33.76 10.71
CA ALA A 219 3.94 -34.50 9.93
C ALA A 219 4.09 -36.03 10.05
N THR A 220 5.32 -36.53 10.25
CA THR A 220 5.59 -37.96 10.49
C THR A 220 5.44 -38.40 11.94
N GLY A 221 5.09 -37.50 12.87
CA GLY A 221 4.92 -37.81 14.29
C GLY A 221 6.23 -37.96 15.07
N ASP A 222 7.33 -37.35 14.63
CA ASP A 222 8.58 -37.32 15.40
C ASP A 222 8.38 -36.49 16.69
N GLU A 223 8.44 -37.16 17.84
CA GLU A 223 8.26 -36.55 19.16
C GLU A 223 9.28 -35.44 19.48
N LYS A 224 10.41 -35.39 18.76
CA LYS A 224 11.43 -34.34 18.93
C LYS A 224 10.96 -32.97 18.45
N VAL A 225 9.98 -32.90 17.56
CA VAL A 225 9.43 -31.63 17.06
C VAL A 225 8.06 -31.42 17.67
N THR A 226 7.97 -30.47 18.59
CA THR A 226 6.70 -30.14 19.25
C THR A 226 5.90 -29.12 18.43
N LYS A 227 4.58 -29.06 18.64
CA LYS A 227 3.72 -28.00 18.07
C LYS A 227 4.23 -26.61 18.44
N ALA A 228 4.72 -26.44 19.67
CA ALA A 228 5.26 -25.18 20.16
C ALA A 228 6.54 -24.76 19.41
N GLN A 229 7.46 -25.70 19.15
CA GLN A 229 8.66 -25.44 18.36
C GLN A 229 8.31 -25.03 16.94
N LEU A 230 7.43 -25.77 16.27
CA LEU A 230 6.99 -25.44 14.91
C LEU A 230 6.30 -24.07 14.86
N ALA A 231 5.39 -23.80 15.81
CA ALA A 231 4.73 -22.51 15.91
C ALA A 231 5.73 -21.36 16.15
N ASN A 232 6.76 -21.57 16.97
CA ASN A 232 7.81 -20.59 17.20
C ASN A 232 8.63 -20.31 15.93
N ASN A 233 8.97 -21.35 15.16
CA ASN A 233 9.71 -21.18 13.91
C ASN A 233 8.90 -20.43 12.85
N VAL A 234 7.61 -20.76 12.71
CA VAL A 234 6.69 -20.01 11.82
C VAL A 234 6.54 -18.57 12.29
N TYR A 235 6.44 -18.35 13.61
CA TYR A 235 6.34 -17.03 14.21
C TYR A 235 7.61 -16.19 13.98
N ASN A 236 8.80 -16.79 14.10
CA ASN A 236 10.08 -16.14 13.82
C ASN A 236 10.21 -15.73 12.35
N LEU A 237 9.85 -16.62 11.42
CA LEU A 237 9.85 -16.29 9.99
C LEU A 237 8.88 -15.13 9.69
N ARG A 238 7.65 -15.22 10.19
CA ARG A 238 6.64 -14.17 9.99
C ARG A 238 7.11 -12.83 10.57
N SER A 239 7.77 -12.86 11.73
CA SER A 239 8.33 -11.67 12.38
C SER A 239 9.47 -11.08 11.55
N LEU A 240 10.37 -11.90 11.02
CA LEU A 240 11.43 -11.46 10.10
C LEU A 240 10.85 -10.74 8.88
N VAL A 241 9.89 -11.36 8.19
CA VAL A 241 9.27 -10.77 6.99
C VAL A 241 8.58 -9.45 7.31
N SER A 242 7.82 -9.40 8.42
CA SER A 242 7.14 -8.18 8.86
C SER A 242 8.12 -7.06 9.22
N LEU A 243 9.20 -7.40 9.91
CA LEU A 243 10.27 -6.46 10.28
C LEU A 243 11.02 -5.96 9.06
N LEU A 244 11.33 -6.82 8.07
CA LEU A 244 11.95 -6.41 6.81
C LEU A 244 11.07 -5.38 6.07
N MET A 245 9.77 -5.66 5.92
CA MET A 245 8.84 -4.74 5.26
C MET A 245 8.73 -3.40 6.00
N LYS A 246 8.56 -3.44 7.33
CA LYS A 246 8.52 -2.23 8.16
C LYS A 246 9.84 -1.45 8.08
N GLY A 247 10.96 -2.17 8.17
CA GLY A 247 12.29 -1.61 8.17
C GLY A 247 12.61 -0.88 6.88
N VAL A 248 12.13 -1.33 5.71
CA VAL A 248 12.34 -0.62 4.43
C VAL A 248 11.68 0.76 4.47
N VAL A 249 10.44 0.84 4.96
CA VAL A 249 9.70 2.11 5.08
C VAL A 249 10.38 3.05 6.08
N GLU A 250 10.79 2.56 7.24
CA GLU A 250 11.43 3.38 8.26
C GLU A 250 12.86 3.80 7.87
N ALA A 251 13.64 2.91 7.23
CA ALA A 251 14.96 3.23 6.70
C ALA A 251 14.87 4.34 5.64
N GLY A 252 13.88 4.28 4.74
CA GLY A 252 13.65 5.33 3.75
C GLY A 252 13.31 6.68 4.39
N LYS A 253 12.41 6.70 5.37
CA LYS A 253 12.06 7.93 6.12
C LYS A 253 13.26 8.50 6.87
N GLN A 254 14.02 7.64 7.57
CA GLN A 254 15.20 8.08 8.33
C GLN A 254 16.28 8.60 7.38
N PHE A 255 16.54 7.89 6.28
CA PHE A 255 17.49 8.33 5.27
C PHE A 255 17.10 9.69 4.69
N ALA A 256 15.83 9.89 4.30
CA ALA A 256 15.35 11.15 3.75
C ALA A 256 15.53 12.30 4.75
N ARG A 257 15.17 12.09 6.03
CA ARG A 257 15.40 13.08 7.10
C ARG A 257 16.88 13.41 7.26
N ASP A 258 17.73 12.39 7.40
CA ASP A 258 19.18 12.56 7.56
C ASP A 258 19.79 13.31 6.36
N HIS A 259 19.35 12.96 5.15
CA HIS A 259 19.83 13.56 3.90
C HIS A 259 19.40 15.03 3.80
N LEU A 260 18.11 15.33 3.98
CA LEU A 260 17.61 16.71 3.94
C LEU A 260 18.25 17.59 5.01
N GLN A 261 18.48 17.05 6.21
CA GLN A 261 19.16 17.78 7.28
C GLN A 261 20.63 18.07 6.91
N ARG A 262 21.37 17.05 6.48
CA ARG A 262 22.80 17.15 6.15
C ARG A 262 23.08 18.10 4.99
N PHE A 263 22.19 18.15 4.00
CA PHE A 263 22.31 18.99 2.81
C PHE A 263 21.41 20.22 2.84
N SER A 264 20.85 20.56 4.01
CA SER A 264 20.10 21.80 4.19
C SER A 264 21.02 23.02 3.99
N VAL A 265 20.43 24.11 3.49
CA VAL A 265 21.17 25.36 3.25
C VAL A 265 21.75 25.89 4.56
N GLU A 266 21.01 25.77 5.65
CA GLU A 266 21.39 26.19 7.00
C GLU A 266 22.60 25.41 7.50
N GLU A 267 22.61 24.08 7.33
CA GLU A 267 23.73 23.24 7.74
C GLU A 267 24.98 23.51 6.89
N ILE A 268 24.81 23.70 5.57
CA ILE A 268 25.90 24.03 4.66
C ILE A 268 26.50 25.39 5.00
N LYS A 269 25.67 26.42 5.20
CA LYS A 269 26.11 27.77 5.60
C LYS A 269 26.84 27.73 6.94
N ARG A 270 26.28 27.01 7.92
CA ARG A 270 26.90 26.83 9.23
C ARG A 270 28.28 26.19 9.13
N ALA A 271 28.43 25.15 8.31
CA ALA A 271 29.70 24.45 8.12
C ALA A 271 30.71 25.24 7.27
N ALA A 272 30.24 26.00 6.28
CA ALA A 272 31.09 26.82 5.41
C ALA A 272 31.66 28.06 6.13
N GLY A 273 30.94 28.57 7.13
CA GLY A 273 31.27 29.78 7.85
C GLY A 273 31.06 31.05 7.02
N PRO A 274 31.25 32.24 7.61
CA PRO A 274 31.07 33.51 6.90
C PRO A 274 32.08 33.69 5.76
N GLY A 275 31.72 34.51 4.76
CA GLY A 275 32.62 34.93 3.68
C GLY A 275 33.89 35.60 4.21
N SER A 276 34.97 35.60 3.41
CA SER A 276 36.20 36.35 3.68
C SER A 276 36.34 37.50 2.68
N LEU A 277 37.28 38.43 2.93
CA LEU A 277 37.56 39.56 2.02
C LEU A 277 37.89 39.13 0.57
N VAL A 278 38.27 37.87 0.36
CA VAL A 278 38.69 37.32 -0.94
C VAL A 278 37.67 36.29 -1.48
N THR A 279 36.70 35.84 -0.69
CA THR A 279 35.80 34.74 -1.10
C THR A 279 34.39 34.97 -0.55
N SER A 280 33.39 35.04 -1.44
CA SER A 280 32.00 35.20 -1.05
C SER A 280 31.48 33.99 -0.26
N GLU A 281 30.44 34.22 0.55
CA GLU A 281 29.73 33.17 1.29
C GLU A 281 29.24 32.05 0.35
N ASP A 282 28.68 32.42 -0.80
CA ASP A 282 28.15 31.46 -1.78
C ASP A 282 29.23 30.52 -2.31
N VAL A 283 30.43 31.04 -2.61
CA VAL A 283 31.55 30.21 -3.08
C VAL A 283 32.00 29.24 -1.99
N LYS A 284 32.00 29.67 -0.72
CA LYS A 284 32.32 28.77 0.40
C LYS A 284 31.23 27.71 0.60
N CYS A 285 29.96 28.09 0.54
CA CYS A 285 28.82 27.17 0.63
C CYS A 285 28.85 26.12 -0.48
N TRP A 286 29.11 26.54 -1.73
CA TRP A 286 29.25 25.62 -2.85
C TRP A 286 30.41 24.64 -2.67
N ARG A 287 31.60 25.14 -2.27
CA ARG A 287 32.76 24.27 -1.97
C ARG A 287 32.44 23.26 -0.87
N GLN A 288 31.71 23.70 0.16
CA GLN A 288 31.30 22.81 1.25
C GLN A 288 30.28 21.76 0.79
N TYR A 289 29.32 22.13 -0.05
CA TYR A 289 28.39 21.18 -0.66
C TYR A 289 29.12 20.12 -1.51
N VAL A 290 30.01 20.54 -2.40
CA VAL A 290 30.82 19.62 -3.23
C VAL A 290 31.62 18.68 -2.35
N LYS A 291 32.23 19.18 -1.28
CA LYS A 291 32.96 18.36 -0.31
C LYS A 291 32.06 17.36 0.43
N LEU A 292 30.82 17.74 0.78
CA LEU A 292 29.87 16.83 1.43
C LEU A 292 29.36 15.73 0.49
N MET A 293 29.31 16.02 -0.82
CA MET A 293 28.94 15.09 -1.89
C MET A 293 30.11 14.23 -2.38
N GLU A 294 31.34 14.52 -1.97
CA GLU A 294 32.51 13.72 -2.31
C GLU A 294 32.35 12.30 -1.73
N GLY A 295 32.40 11.30 -2.62
CA GLY A 295 32.14 9.90 -2.25
C GLY A 295 30.66 9.56 -1.98
N TYR A 296 29.73 10.48 -2.25
CA TYR A 296 28.30 10.23 -2.15
C TYR A 296 27.74 9.69 -3.47
N ASP A 297 27.96 8.39 -3.71
CA ASP A 297 27.47 7.67 -4.88
C ASP A 297 26.31 6.72 -4.54
N ALA A 298 25.82 5.99 -5.55
CA ALA A 298 24.74 5.02 -5.39
C ALA A 298 25.08 3.91 -4.38
N ALA A 299 26.35 3.48 -4.34
CA ALA A 299 26.80 2.43 -3.41
C ALA A 299 26.82 2.94 -1.96
N ALA A 300 27.22 4.18 -1.73
CA ALA A 300 27.17 4.82 -0.42
C ALA A 300 25.73 4.96 0.09
N VAL A 301 24.80 5.35 -0.80
CA VAL A 301 23.37 5.44 -0.48
C VAL A 301 22.78 4.06 -0.15
N GLU A 302 23.03 3.05 -1.00
CA GLU A 302 22.57 1.68 -0.77
C GLU A 302 23.11 1.12 0.54
N LYS A 303 24.41 1.29 0.80
CA LYS A 303 25.06 0.87 2.05
C LYS A 303 24.41 1.52 3.26
N ARG A 304 24.12 2.83 3.20
CA ARG A 304 23.47 3.55 4.30
C ARG A 304 22.04 3.04 4.54
N LEU A 305 21.26 2.80 3.48
CA LEU A 305 19.91 2.23 3.60
C LEU A 305 19.94 0.82 4.20
N LYS A 306 20.85 -0.05 3.73
CA LYS A 306 21.04 -1.39 4.30
C LYS A 306 21.41 -1.34 5.79
N GLN A 307 22.29 -0.41 6.19
CA GLN A 307 22.65 -0.24 7.60
C GLN A 307 21.47 0.20 8.47
N LEU A 308 20.64 1.13 7.99
CA LEU A 308 19.44 1.58 8.71
C LEU A 308 18.43 0.43 8.85
N LEU A 309 18.17 -0.28 7.75
CA LEU A 309 17.31 -1.46 7.73
C LEU A 309 17.81 -2.56 8.67
N ALA A 310 19.10 -2.91 8.58
CA ALA A 310 19.74 -3.92 9.42
C ALA A 310 19.61 -3.58 10.91
N LYS A 311 19.85 -2.33 11.28
CA LYS A 311 19.75 -1.89 12.67
C LYS A 311 18.33 -2.09 13.22
N ASP A 312 17.31 -1.66 12.48
CA ASP A 312 15.93 -1.70 12.95
C ASP A 312 15.38 -3.14 13.00
N VAL A 313 15.71 -3.96 12.00
CA VAL A 313 15.29 -5.37 11.95
C VAL A 313 16.00 -6.21 13.01
N ASP A 314 17.31 -6.04 13.20
CA ASP A 314 18.06 -6.78 14.24
C ASP A 314 17.56 -6.42 15.65
N ALA A 315 17.28 -5.13 15.90
CA ALA A 315 16.67 -4.70 17.16
C ALA A 315 15.28 -5.33 17.37
N GLY A 316 14.45 -5.37 16.33
CA GLY A 316 13.13 -6.01 16.39
C GLY A 316 13.22 -7.52 16.63
N LEU A 317 14.09 -8.22 15.89
CA LEU A 317 14.30 -9.65 16.05
C LEU A 317 14.84 -9.99 17.45
N GLY A 318 15.75 -9.17 17.98
CA GLY A 318 16.25 -9.32 19.34
C GLY A 318 15.16 -9.24 20.40
N GLN A 319 14.08 -8.50 20.17
CA GLN A 319 12.91 -8.45 21.06
C GLN A 319 11.97 -9.65 20.87
N VAL A 320 11.88 -10.18 19.66
CA VAL A 320 11.02 -11.31 19.29
C VAL A 320 11.61 -12.63 19.80
N ILE A 321 12.91 -12.85 19.60
CA ILE A 321 13.59 -14.13 19.89
C ILE A 321 13.91 -14.30 21.38
N ARG A 322 14.04 -13.20 22.15
CA ARG A 322 14.35 -13.26 23.59
C ARG A 322 13.13 -13.56 24.48
N LYS A 323 11.93 -13.61 23.92
CA LYS A 323 10.69 -13.95 24.64
C LYS A 323 10.42 -15.44 24.54
#